data_AF-A0A965ZU01-F1
#
_entry.id   AF-A0A965ZU01-F1
#
_cell.length_a   1.000
_cell.length_b   1.000
_cell.length_c   1.000
_cell.angle_alpha   90.00
_cell.angle_beta   90.00
_cell.angle_gamma   90.00
#
_symmetry.space_group_name_H-M   'P 1'
#
loop_
_entity.id
_entity.type
_entity.pdbx_description
1 polymer ?
#
loop_
_entity_poly.entity_id
_entity_poly.type
_entity_poly.pdbx_seq_one_letter_code
_entity_poly.pdbx_strand_id
1 'polypeptide(L)'
;GVSEEELAHLENMDPEFFDRRKWVAVSYVRAFVSGRFGAVPRELRKEMRENYSAHEIKEIELVVRIMDLGNRSANTWDAMLSRLRGNPANDSHIVDEAVLSSAFLMVAPIAIAYLAHASNRSFRETASSLIDYVSHYEERNKGQQAASS
;
A
#
# COMPACT_ATOMS: atom_id res chain seq x y z
N GLY A 1 8.29 -15.13 -12.44
CA GLY A 1 8.52 -13.68 -12.31
C GLY A 1 8.51 -13.09 -13.70
N VAL A 2 8.01 -11.87 -13.85
CA VAL A 2 8.09 -11.08 -15.10
C VAL A 2 9.57 -10.79 -15.38
N SER A 3 10.03 -10.87 -16.64
CA SER A 3 11.44 -10.58 -16.97
C SER A 3 11.72 -9.08 -16.93
N GLU A 4 12.99 -8.68 -16.74
CA GLU A 4 13.37 -7.24 -16.78
C GLU A 4 13.09 -6.61 -18.15
N GLU A 5 13.20 -7.39 -19.23
CA GLU A 5 12.82 -6.99 -20.58
C GLU A 5 11.31 -6.69 -20.66
N GLU A 6 10.47 -7.57 -20.14
CA GLU A 6 9.00 -7.40 -20.12
C GLU A 6 8.59 -6.20 -19.24
N LEU A 7 9.37 -5.85 -18.20
CA LEU A 7 9.21 -4.63 -17.39
C LEU A 7 9.59 -3.35 -18.15
N ALA A 8 10.69 -3.35 -18.89
CA ALA A 8 11.12 -2.21 -19.69
C ALA A 8 10.15 -1.90 -20.85
N HIS A 9 9.54 -2.93 -21.43
CA HIS A 9 8.48 -2.75 -22.44
C HIS A 9 7.16 -2.26 -21.83
N LEU A 10 6.84 -2.67 -20.59
CA LEU A 10 5.70 -2.12 -19.83
C LEU A 10 5.88 -0.62 -19.58
N GLU A 11 7.09 -0.20 -19.21
CA GLU A 11 7.41 1.20 -18.92
C GLU A 11 7.31 2.10 -20.16
N ASN A 12 7.77 1.60 -21.32
CA ASN A 12 7.69 2.32 -22.59
C ASN A 12 6.36 2.16 -23.34
N MET A 13 5.45 1.32 -22.83
CA MET A 13 4.17 1.00 -23.48
C MET A 13 4.33 0.56 -24.94
N ASP A 14 5.29 -0.32 -25.20
CA ASP A 14 5.51 -0.85 -26.55
C ASP A 14 4.44 -1.90 -26.91
N PRO A 15 3.55 -1.66 -27.90
CA PRO A 15 2.48 -2.58 -28.24
C PRO A 15 2.97 -3.90 -28.86
N GLU A 16 4.19 -3.94 -29.42
CA GLU A 16 4.70 -5.11 -30.15
C GLU A 16 5.12 -6.26 -29.22
N PHE A 17 5.31 -5.99 -27.93
CA PHE A 17 5.79 -6.97 -26.94
C PHE A 17 4.68 -7.58 -26.06
N PHE A 18 3.44 -7.09 -26.15
CA PHE A 18 2.31 -7.60 -25.38
C PHE A 18 1.36 -8.43 -26.25
N ASP A 19 0.88 -9.55 -25.70
CA ASP A 19 -0.36 -10.15 -26.17
C ASP A 19 -1.46 -9.07 -26.15
N ARG A 20 -2.26 -9.01 -27.22
CA ARG A 20 -3.37 -8.06 -27.39
C ARG A 20 -4.25 -7.99 -26.13
N ARG A 21 -4.49 -9.14 -25.48
CA ARG A 21 -5.28 -9.20 -24.24
C ARG A 21 -4.64 -8.37 -23.12
N LYS A 22 -3.34 -8.55 -22.87
CA LYS A 22 -2.57 -7.78 -21.87
C LYS A 22 -2.53 -6.29 -22.21
N TRP A 23 -2.30 -5.93 -23.48
CA TRP A 23 -2.26 -4.55 -23.93
C TRP A 23 -3.56 -3.79 -23.65
N VAL A 24 -4.70 -4.44 -23.91
CA VAL A 24 -6.04 -3.87 -23.62
C VAL A 24 -6.21 -3.62 -22.12
N ALA A 25 -5.81 -4.57 -21.26
CA ALA A 25 -5.87 -4.38 -19.81
C ALA A 25 -4.99 -3.22 -19.32
N VAL A 26 -3.73 -3.15 -19.76
CA VAL A 26 -2.80 -2.07 -19.38
C VAL A 26 -3.34 -0.71 -19.84
N SER A 27 -3.80 -0.62 -21.09
CA SER A 27 -4.37 0.61 -21.65
C SER A 27 -5.64 1.05 -20.92
N TYR A 28 -6.52 0.10 -20.59
CA TYR A 28 -7.73 0.33 -19.80
C TYR A 28 -7.37 0.88 -18.41
N VAL A 29 -6.47 0.20 -17.68
CA VAL A 29 -6.03 0.60 -16.34
C VAL A 29 -5.41 1.99 -16.36
N ARG A 30 -4.55 2.29 -17.34
CA ARG A 30 -3.95 3.62 -17.48
C ARG A 30 -5.03 4.71 -17.61
N ALA A 31 -6.00 4.50 -18.50
CA ALA A 31 -7.11 5.44 -18.69
C ALA A 31 -7.97 5.56 -17.44
N PHE A 32 -8.24 4.45 -16.75
CA PHE A 32 -9.02 4.40 -15.52
C PHE A 32 -8.36 5.18 -14.37
N VAL A 33 -7.06 4.96 -14.13
CA VAL A 33 -6.28 5.67 -13.11
C VAL A 33 -6.14 7.16 -13.47
N SER A 34 -5.83 7.48 -14.74
CA SER A 34 -5.70 8.87 -15.21
C SER A 34 -7.02 9.65 -15.03
N GLY A 35 -8.15 8.97 -15.22
CA GLY A 35 -9.48 9.50 -14.95
C GLY A 35 -9.91 9.45 -13.48
N ARG A 36 -8.99 9.20 -12.54
CA ARG A 36 -9.26 9.05 -11.09
C ARG A 36 -10.35 8.03 -10.78
N PHE A 37 -10.27 6.87 -11.44
CA PHE A 37 -11.24 5.78 -11.34
C PHE A 37 -12.66 6.14 -11.82
N GLY A 38 -12.74 7.15 -12.69
CA GLY A 38 -13.96 7.59 -13.34
C GLY A 38 -14.24 6.85 -14.66
N ALA A 39 -14.91 7.53 -15.59
CA ALA A 39 -15.28 6.93 -16.86
C ALA A 39 -14.07 6.76 -17.80
N VAL A 40 -13.82 5.52 -18.23
CA VAL A 40 -12.92 5.18 -19.34
C VAL A 40 -13.60 5.43 -20.69
N PRO A 41 -12.86 5.86 -21.76
CA PRO A 41 -13.37 5.98 -23.12
C PRO A 41 -14.16 4.75 -23.59
N ARG A 42 -15.19 4.98 -24.40
CA ARG A 42 -16.19 3.95 -24.75
C ARG A 42 -15.57 2.81 -25.54
N GLU A 43 -14.62 3.12 -26.40
CA GLU A 43 -13.90 2.23 -27.29
C GLU A 43 -13.04 1.26 -26.46
N LEU A 44 -12.23 1.78 -25.53
CA LEU A 44 -11.44 0.99 -24.59
C LEU A 44 -12.31 0.12 -23.67
N ARG A 45 -13.44 0.64 -23.19
CA ARG A 45 -14.39 -0.14 -22.38
C ARG A 45 -15.05 -1.27 -23.19
N LYS A 46 -15.29 -1.04 -24.48
CA LYS A 46 -15.81 -2.07 -25.39
C LYS A 46 -14.76 -3.16 -25.59
N GLU A 47 -13.53 -2.81 -25.96
CA GLU A 47 -12.44 -3.77 -26.13
C GLU A 47 -12.16 -4.57 -24.84
N MET A 48 -12.23 -3.93 -23.68
CA MET A 48 -12.02 -4.62 -22.41
C MET A 48 -13.09 -5.69 -22.14
N ARG A 49 -14.35 -5.44 -22.49
CA ARG A 49 -15.46 -6.42 -22.38
C ARG A 49 -15.42 -7.52 -23.43
N GLU A 50 -14.73 -7.30 -24.55
CA GLU A 50 -14.53 -8.32 -25.59
C GLU A 50 -13.42 -9.31 -25.21
N ASN A 51 -12.46 -8.88 -24.37
CA ASN A 51 -11.27 -9.67 -24.01
C ASN A 51 -11.31 -10.23 -22.57
N TYR A 52 -12.20 -9.72 -21.73
CA TYR A 52 -12.31 -10.09 -20.33
C TYR A 52 -13.77 -10.19 -19.88
N SER A 53 -14.03 -11.13 -18.98
CA SER A 53 -15.32 -11.26 -18.31
C SER A 53 -15.59 -10.07 -17.38
N ALA A 54 -16.88 -9.84 -17.08
CA ALA A 54 -17.27 -8.80 -16.12
C ALA A 54 -16.67 -9.01 -14.72
N HIS A 55 -16.34 -10.26 -14.36
CA HIS A 55 -15.68 -10.57 -13.09
C HIS A 55 -14.20 -10.16 -13.11
N GLU A 56 -13.45 -10.59 -14.13
CA GLU A 56 -12.03 -10.22 -14.30
C GLU A 56 -11.84 -8.70 -14.36
N ILE A 57 -12.75 -7.98 -15.03
CA ILE A 57 -12.70 -6.51 -15.07
C ILE A 57 -12.83 -5.90 -13.66
N LYS A 58 -13.75 -6.41 -12.83
CA LYS A 58 -13.92 -5.93 -11.45
C LYS A 58 -12.70 -6.25 -10.60
N GLU A 59 -12.10 -7.42 -10.77
CA GLU A 59 -10.87 -7.79 -10.06
C GLU A 59 -9.70 -6.89 -10.45
N ILE A 60 -9.51 -6.64 -11.74
CA ILE A 60 -8.49 -5.71 -12.24
C ILE A 60 -8.69 -4.32 -11.64
N GLU A 61 -9.91 -3.78 -11.68
CA GLU A 61 -10.20 -2.46 -11.10
C GLU A 61 -9.96 -2.41 -9.57
N LEU A 62 -10.28 -3.50 -8.85
CA LEU A 62 -10.05 -3.61 -7.43
C LEU A 62 -8.55 -3.61 -7.10
N VAL A 63 -7.77 -4.44 -7.78
CA VAL A 63 -6.31 -4.53 -7.58
C VAL A 63 -5.66 -3.18 -7.80
N VAL A 64 -6.03 -2.45 -8.84
CA VAL A 64 -5.47 -1.14 -9.15
C VAL A 64 -5.82 -0.10 -8.06
N ARG A 65 -7.03 -0.15 -7.50
CA ARG A 65 -7.42 0.74 -6.39
C ARG A 65 -6.63 0.44 -5.11
N ILE A 66 -6.39 -0.84 -4.81
CA ILE A 66 -5.56 -1.25 -3.68
C ILE A 66 -4.12 -0.80 -3.88
N MET A 67 -3.57 -0.96 -5.09
CA MET A 67 -2.23 -0.49 -5.44
C MET A 67 -2.10 1.03 -5.31
N ASP A 68 -3.06 1.81 -5.80
CA ASP A 68 -3.08 3.28 -5.65
C ASP A 68 -3.15 3.70 -4.17
N LEU A 69 -3.96 3.02 -3.35
CA LEU A 69 -4.01 3.27 -1.90
C LEU A 69 -2.66 2.98 -1.24
N GLY A 70 -2.02 1.86 -1.59
CA GLY A 70 -0.67 1.52 -1.12
C GLY A 70 0.36 2.57 -1.51
N ASN A 71 0.39 2.98 -2.79
CA ASN A 71 1.29 3.99 -3.31
C ASN A 71 1.12 5.34 -2.61
N ARG A 72 -0.13 5.78 -2.39
CA ARG A 72 -0.41 7.04 -1.66
C ARG A 72 0.01 6.95 -0.20
N SER A 73 -0.19 5.81 0.44
CA SER A 73 0.22 5.58 1.83
C SER A 73 1.74 5.62 1.95
N ALA A 74 2.46 4.98 1.04
CA ALA A 74 3.93 5.01 0.98
C ALA A 74 4.46 6.42 0.70
N ASN A 75 3.89 7.15 -0.27
CA ASN A 75 4.29 8.54 -0.55
C ASN A 75 4.03 9.47 0.64
N THR A 76 2.94 9.23 1.38
CA THR A 76 2.63 9.98 2.62
C THR A 76 3.64 9.66 3.72
N TRP A 77 4.02 8.39 3.85
CA TRP A 77 5.02 7.92 4.80
C TRP A 77 6.43 8.42 4.48
N ASP A 78 6.82 8.47 3.21
CA ASP A 78 8.13 9.00 2.78
C ASP A 78 8.21 10.53 2.92
N ALA A 79 7.13 11.24 2.57
CA ALA A 79 6.99 12.68 2.85
C ALA A 79 7.04 12.99 4.36
N MET A 80 6.63 12.04 5.21
CA MET A 80 6.70 12.14 6.66
C MET A 80 8.10 11.79 7.20
N LEU A 81 8.75 10.73 6.69
CA LEU A 81 10.11 10.36 7.06
C LEU A 81 11.14 11.42 6.65
N SER A 82 10.98 12.04 5.49
CA SER A 82 11.83 13.16 5.05
C SER A 82 11.70 14.38 5.97
N ARG A 83 10.51 14.65 6.52
CA ARG A 83 10.29 15.67 7.56
C ARG A 83 10.94 15.29 8.88
N LEU A 84 10.84 14.02 9.29
CA LEU A 84 11.49 13.49 10.51
C LEU A 84 13.03 13.49 10.43
N ARG A 85 13.61 13.36 9.22
CA ARG A 85 15.07 13.32 8.98
C ARG A 85 15.73 14.68 8.84
N GLY A 86 15.03 15.77 9.14
CA GLY A 86 15.67 17.05 9.42
C GLY A 86 15.76 18.03 8.24
N ASN A 87 14.70 18.17 7.45
CA ASN A 87 14.49 19.41 6.69
C ASN A 87 13.16 20.09 7.08
N PRO A 88 13.03 20.63 8.30
CA PRO A 88 11.82 21.31 8.74
C PRO A 88 11.86 22.79 8.33
N ALA A 89 10.71 23.33 7.93
CA ALA A 89 10.42 24.73 8.26
C ALA A 89 10.22 24.80 9.79
N ASN A 90 10.83 25.80 10.42
CA ASN A 90 10.90 25.97 11.88
C ASN A 90 9.54 25.80 12.60
N ASP A 91 9.57 25.14 13.76
CA ASP A 91 8.52 24.97 14.79
C ASP A 91 7.65 23.70 14.75
N SER A 92 8.18 22.61 15.34
CA SER A 92 7.39 21.50 15.90
C SER A 92 6.74 21.95 17.23
N HIS A 93 5.65 21.39 17.76
CA HIS A 93 5.80 20.45 18.89
C HIS A 93 4.51 19.72 19.39
N ILE A 94 3.33 19.80 18.77
CA ILE A 94 2.12 19.11 19.31
C ILE A 94 1.27 18.45 18.21
N VAL A 95 1.19 19.08 17.04
CA VAL A 95 0.41 18.55 15.91
C VAL A 95 1.05 17.26 15.37
N ASP A 96 2.37 17.17 15.36
CA ASP A 96 3.10 16.01 14.85
C ASP A 96 2.87 14.75 15.70
N GLU A 97 2.89 14.88 17.03
CA GLU A 97 2.58 13.78 17.96
C GLU A 97 1.12 13.33 17.86
N ALA A 98 0.20 14.29 17.64
CA ALA A 98 -1.22 14.00 17.47
C ALA A 98 -1.51 13.28 16.14
N VAL A 99 -0.84 13.66 15.05
CA VAL A 99 -0.97 12.99 13.74
C VAL A 99 -0.38 11.59 13.80
N LEU A 100 0.78 11.42 14.45
CA LEU A 100 1.40 10.10 14.64
C LEU A 100 0.50 9.16 15.43
N SER A 101 0.00 9.65 16.57
CA SER A 101 -0.91 8.91 17.43
C SER A 101 -2.22 8.57 16.71
N SER A 102 -2.74 9.51 15.91
CA SER A 102 -3.97 9.28 15.12
C SER A 102 -3.77 8.23 14.04
N ALA A 103 -2.65 8.26 13.31
CA ALA A 103 -2.33 7.26 12.29
C ALA A 103 -2.16 5.86 12.91
N PHE A 104 -1.45 5.78 14.04
CA PHE A 104 -1.32 4.54 14.81
C PHE A 104 -2.69 4.00 15.27
N LEU A 105 -3.55 4.88 15.79
CA LEU A 105 -4.90 4.51 16.23
C LEU A 105 -5.83 4.08 15.08
N MET A 106 -5.57 4.48 13.83
CA MET A 106 -6.34 3.98 12.68
C MET A 106 -5.84 2.62 12.19
N VAL A 107 -4.52 2.40 12.18
CA VAL A 107 -3.91 1.20 11.60
C VAL A 107 -3.88 0.04 12.60
N ALA A 108 -3.55 0.31 13.86
CA ALA A 108 -3.40 -0.73 14.88
C ALA A 108 -4.66 -1.57 15.10
N PRO A 109 -5.89 -1.01 15.16
CA PRO A 109 -7.10 -1.83 15.32
C PRO A 109 -7.36 -2.74 14.13
N ILE A 110 -7.07 -2.28 12.90
CA ILE A 110 -7.22 -3.09 11.69
C ILE A 110 -6.23 -4.25 11.70
N ALA A 111 -4.96 -3.98 12.03
CA ALA A 111 -3.92 -5.00 12.13
C ALA A 111 -4.23 -6.03 13.24
N ILE A 112 -4.65 -5.58 14.43
CA ILE A 112 -5.01 -6.46 15.54
C ILE A 112 -6.25 -7.30 15.18
N ALA A 113 -7.26 -6.71 14.52
CA ALA A 113 -8.45 -7.45 14.07
C ALA A 113 -8.10 -8.53 13.04
N TYR A 114 -7.23 -8.20 12.09
CA TYR A 114 -6.72 -9.17 11.11
C TYR A 114 -5.95 -10.30 11.79
N LEU A 115 -5.03 -9.98 12.71
CA LEU A 115 -4.24 -10.97 13.45
C LEU A 115 -5.09 -11.85 14.36
N ALA A 116 -6.11 -11.27 15.01
CA ALA A 116 -7.07 -11.99 15.82
C ALA A 116 -7.87 -13.00 14.98
N HIS A 117 -8.36 -12.56 13.81
CA HIS A 117 -9.05 -13.43 12.87
C HIS A 117 -8.16 -14.56 12.35
N ALA A 118 -6.93 -14.23 11.93
CA ALA A 118 -5.97 -15.21 11.39
C ALA A 118 -5.47 -16.22 12.46
N SER A 119 -5.39 -15.80 13.72
CA SER A 119 -4.90 -16.64 14.82
C SER A 119 -6.00 -17.39 15.56
N ASN A 120 -7.27 -17.20 15.17
CA ASN A 120 -8.45 -17.70 15.88
C ASN A 120 -8.45 -17.33 17.39
N ARG A 121 -7.91 -16.14 17.71
CA ARG A 121 -7.80 -15.59 19.07
C ARG A 121 -8.70 -14.38 19.21
N SER A 122 -9.10 -14.08 20.44
CA SER A 122 -9.87 -12.85 20.65
C SER A 122 -9.00 -11.62 20.42
N PHE A 123 -9.62 -10.53 19.96
CA PHE A 123 -8.94 -9.24 19.76
C PHE A 123 -8.14 -8.79 20.98
N ARG A 124 -8.69 -9.01 22.18
CA ARG A 124 -8.06 -8.64 23.46
C ARG A 124 -6.79 -9.44 23.73
N GLU A 125 -6.81 -10.74 23.49
CA GLU A 125 -5.63 -11.60 23.70
C GLU A 125 -4.50 -11.25 22.73
N THR A 126 -4.84 -10.97 21.47
CA THR A 126 -3.86 -10.54 20.46
C THR A 126 -3.26 -9.18 20.80
N ALA A 127 -4.09 -8.22 21.24
CA ALA A 127 -3.61 -6.91 21.69
C ALA A 127 -2.68 -7.03 22.91
N SER A 128 -3.06 -7.82 23.92
CA SER A 128 -2.24 -8.04 25.13
C SER A 128 -0.91 -8.70 24.79
N SER A 129 -0.91 -9.72 23.93
CA SER A 129 0.30 -10.44 23.52
C SER A 129 1.28 -9.56 22.75
N LEU A 130 0.80 -8.60 21.97
CA LEU A 130 1.65 -7.65 21.25
C LEU A 130 2.26 -6.62 22.20
N ILE A 131 1.49 -6.14 23.19
CA ILE A 131 1.98 -5.23 24.23
C ILE A 131 3.07 -5.91 25.06
N ASP A 132 2.87 -7.16 25.47
CA ASP A 132 3.85 -7.95 26.22
C ASP A 132 5.13 -8.25 25.40
N TYR A 133 4.99 -8.46 24.08
CA TYR A 133 6.14 -8.67 23.20
C TYR A 133 7.01 -7.41 23.07
N VAL A 134 6.38 -6.24 22.91
CA VAL A 134 7.08 -4.97 22.75
C VAL A 134 7.78 -4.56 24.04
N SER A 135 7.13 -4.70 25.20
CA SER A 135 7.73 -4.39 26.50
C SER A 135 8.97 -5.25 26.78
N HIS A 136 8.91 -6.55 26.49
CA HIS A 136 10.07 -7.45 26.61
C HIS A 136 11.19 -7.15 25.59
N TYR A 137 10.85 -6.66 24.40
CA TYR A 137 11.84 -6.28 23.39
C TYR A 137 12.61 -5.01 23.80
N GLU A 138 11.92 -4.02 24.37
CA GLU A 138 12.55 -2.79 24.88
C GLU A 138 13.49 -3.06 26.06
N GLU A 139 13.11 -3.93 26.99
CA GLU A 139 13.95 -4.33 28.12
C GLU A 139 15.24 -5.02 27.65
N ARG A 140 15.14 -5.87 26.64
CA ARG A 140 16.29 -6.61 26.07
C ARG A 140 17.25 -5.66 25.31
N ASN A 141 16.72 -4.69 24.57
CA ASN A 141 17.54 -3.70 23.86
C ASN A 141 18.22 -2.69 24.80
N LYS A 142 17.54 -2.25 25.87
CA LYS A 142 18.14 -1.40 26.90
C LYS A 142 19.27 -2.13 27.63
N GLY A 143 19.13 -3.43 27.89
CA GLY A 143 20.19 -4.27 28.46
C GLY A 143 21.41 -4.44 27.54
N GLN A 144 21.22 -4.54 26.22
CA GLN A 144 22.33 -4.65 25.26
C GLN A 144 23.09 -3.34 25.03
N GLN A 145 22.42 -2.19 25.09
CA GLN A 145 23.08 -0.88 25.01
C GLN A 145 23.90 -0.56 26.28
N ALA A 146 23.42 -0.96 27.47
CA ALA A 146 24.14 -0.80 28.72
C ALA A 146 25.36 -1.72 28.86
N ALA A 147 25.37 -2.88 28.20
CA ALA A 147 26.51 -3.81 28.17
C ALA A 147 27.57 -3.48 27.10
N SER A 148 27.27 -2.53 26.21
CA SER A 148 28.15 -2.07 25.12
C SER A 148 28.78 -0.69 25.40
N SER A 149 28.56 -0.15 26.60
CA SER A 149 29.13 1.11 27.13
C SER A 149 30.03 0.80 28.31
#